data_AF-A0A9P7J5A0-F1
#
_entry.id   AF-A0A9P7J5A0-F1
#
_cell.length_a   1.000
_cell.length_b   1.000
_cell.length_c   1.000
_cell.angle_alpha   90.00
_cell.angle_beta   90.00
_cell.angle_gamma   90.00
#
_symmetry.space_group_name_H-M   'P 1'
#
loop_
_entity.id
_entity.type
_entity.pdbx_description
1 polymer ?
#
loop_
_entity_poly.entity_id
_entity_poly.type
_entity_poly.pdbx_seq_one_letter_code
_entity_poly.pdbx_strand_id
1 'polypeptide(L)'
;MLSSTSVVDVDGLLAHLKRRPSGYNHRDWVVLPDPLEDEAKDRAKERGIDEEGRERFWGEKDNSSELTVTRMIVHLAATSSEDWRLVLEVCELASATGTNAKEAVKALRRELKYAGPESQLSAARLLEIMLRNTSDIFLTQISSRKFIDTLEDVLISSRTSPVVRKRLMEVLAAAAFITSSRTW
;
A
#
# COMPACT_ATOMS: atom_id res chain seq x y z
N MET A 1 32.09 19.91 -40.14
CA MET A 1 32.68 18.59 -40.42
C MET A 1 32.64 17.83 -39.09
N LEU A 2 31.52 17.22 -38.70
CA LEU A 2 31.03 15.86 -39.02
C LEU A 2 32.06 14.75 -38.77
N SER A 3 31.76 13.88 -37.78
CA SER A 3 31.81 12.40 -37.79
C SER A 3 32.20 11.90 -36.39
N SER A 4 31.23 11.48 -35.57
CA SER A 4 30.76 10.09 -35.42
C SER A 4 31.83 9.16 -34.85
N THR A 5 31.74 8.89 -33.55
CA THR A 5 32.43 7.77 -32.89
C THR A 5 31.65 6.50 -33.21
N SER A 6 32.17 5.67 -34.11
CA SER A 6 31.59 4.40 -34.51
C SER A 6 31.82 3.32 -33.44
N VAL A 7 30.73 2.64 -33.12
CA VAL A 7 30.64 1.38 -32.38
C VAL A 7 31.66 0.37 -32.90
N VAL A 8 32.50 -0.17 -32.01
CA VAL A 8 33.34 -1.33 -32.32
C VAL A 8 32.47 -2.57 -32.39
N ASP A 9 32.49 -3.16 -33.58
CA ASP A 9 31.78 -4.36 -34.02
C ASP A 9 32.30 -5.61 -33.29
N VAL A 10 31.44 -6.20 -32.46
CA VAL A 10 31.75 -7.38 -31.62
C VAL A 10 31.58 -8.69 -32.42
N ASP A 11 31.02 -8.62 -33.64
CA ASP A 11 30.71 -9.80 -34.45
C ASP A 11 31.97 -10.47 -35.03
N GLY A 12 33.12 -9.80 -35.02
CA GLY A 12 34.40 -10.35 -35.47
C GLY A 12 35.04 -11.38 -34.51
N LEU A 13 34.69 -11.39 -33.22
CA LEU A 13 35.36 -12.24 -32.21
C LEU A 13 34.73 -13.63 -32.04
N LEU A 14 33.53 -13.88 -32.59
CA LEU A 14 32.85 -15.18 -32.48
C LEU A 14 33.19 -16.15 -33.62
N ALA A 15 33.96 -15.72 -34.63
CA ALA A 15 34.29 -16.55 -35.79
C ALA A 15 35.38 -17.63 -35.53
N HIS A 16 36.02 -17.65 -34.37
CA HIS A 16 37.14 -18.58 -34.08
C HIS A 16 36.81 -19.77 -33.17
N LEU A 17 35.59 -19.90 -32.63
CA LEU A 17 35.25 -20.99 -31.70
C LEU A 17 34.20 -21.98 -32.21
N LYS A 18 33.99 -22.05 -33.53
CA LYS A 18 33.12 -23.09 -34.13
C LYS A 18 33.84 -23.97 -35.14
N ARG A 19 34.99 -24.51 -34.75
CA ARG A 19 35.51 -25.73 -35.37
C ARG A 19 35.21 -26.92 -34.45
N ARG A 20 34.23 -27.73 -34.84
CA ARG A 20 33.95 -29.03 -34.20
C ARG A 20 35.06 -30.02 -34.57
N PRO A 21 35.71 -30.71 -33.62
CA PRO A 21 36.36 -31.97 -33.91
C PRO A 21 35.30 -33.06 -34.07
N SER A 22 35.49 -33.89 -35.09
CA SER A 22 34.70 -35.09 -35.36
C SER A 22 34.97 -36.16 -34.29
N GLY A 23 33.91 -36.76 -33.72
CA GLY A 23 34.01 -38.06 -33.06
C GLY A 23 33.91 -38.16 -31.52
N TYR A 24 32.98 -37.45 -30.86
CA TYR A 24 32.70 -37.69 -29.43
C TYR A 24 31.20 -37.79 -29.13
N ASN A 25 30.83 -38.73 -28.25
CA ASN A 25 29.46 -39.18 -27.98
C ASN A 25 28.71 -38.21 -27.04
N HIS A 26 27.40 -38.02 -27.25
CA HIS A 26 26.58 -36.94 -26.67
C HIS A 26 26.31 -37.02 -25.14
N ARG A 27 26.92 -37.95 -24.40
CA ARG A 27 26.55 -38.21 -22.99
C ARG A 27 27.56 -37.77 -21.93
N ASP A 28 28.72 -37.24 -22.33
CA ASP A 28 29.79 -36.86 -21.40
C ASP A 28 29.95 -35.34 -21.19
N TRP A 29 28.94 -34.54 -21.50
CA TRP A 29 28.96 -33.10 -21.19
C TRP A 29 28.66 -32.90 -19.70
N VAL A 30 29.69 -32.66 -18.90
CA VAL A 30 29.52 -32.06 -17.56
C VAL A 30 29.21 -30.58 -17.78
N VAL A 31 27.95 -30.21 -17.60
CA VAL A 31 27.47 -28.82 -17.67
C VAL A 31 27.98 -28.09 -16.43
N LEU A 32 28.98 -27.23 -16.61
CA LEU A 32 29.38 -26.27 -15.58
C LEU A 32 28.29 -25.18 -15.49
N PRO A 33 27.78 -24.83 -14.29
CA PRO A 33 26.78 -23.78 -14.14
C PRO A 33 27.35 -22.42 -14.59
N ASP A 34 26.57 -21.68 -15.36
CA ASP A 34 26.95 -20.38 -15.91
C ASP A 34 26.80 -19.29 -14.82
N PRO A 35 27.88 -18.63 -14.35
CA PRO A 35 27.83 -17.73 -13.19
C PRO A 35 26.94 -16.48 -13.35
N LEU A 36 26.50 -16.19 -14.57
CA LEU A 36 25.66 -15.03 -14.90
C LEU A 36 24.15 -15.34 -14.80
N GLU A 37 23.74 -16.61 -14.75
CA GLU A 37 22.33 -16.98 -14.58
C GLU A 37 21.88 -16.92 -13.11
N ASP A 38 22.80 -17.13 -12.16
CA ASP A 38 22.48 -17.15 -10.73
C ASP A 38 22.18 -15.74 -10.18
N GLU A 39 22.90 -14.71 -10.62
CA GLU A 39 22.61 -13.32 -10.21
C GLU A 39 21.29 -12.78 -10.78
N ALA A 40 20.84 -13.29 -11.93
CA ALA A 40 19.55 -12.94 -12.50
C ALA A 40 18.38 -13.58 -11.72
N LYS A 41 18.59 -14.80 -11.20
CA LYS A 41 17.61 -15.50 -10.34
C LYS A 41 17.45 -14.82 -8.98
N ASP A 42 18.55 -14.39 -8.35
CA ASP A 42 18.48 -13.73 -7.04
C ASP A 42 17.80 -12.35 -7.12
N ARG A 43 18.06 -11.59 -8.20
CA ARG A 43 17.37 -10.30 -8.43
C ARG A 43 15.90 -10.44 -8.83
N ALA A 44 15.50 -11.59 -9.40
CA ALA A 44 14.11 -11.91 -9.68
C ALA A 44 13.36 -12.39 -8.42
N LYS A 45 14.05 -13.03 -7.48
CA LYS A 45 13.49 -13.55 -6.23
C LYS A 45 13.10 -12.46 -5.23
N GLU A 46 13.77 -11.30 -5.24
CA GLU A 46 13.40 -10.14 -4.42
C GLU A 46 12.20 -9.33 -4.95
N ARG A 47 11.79 -9.55 -6.22
CA ARG A 47 10.58 -8.95 -6.80
C ARG A 47 9.33 -9.82 -6.64
N GLY A 48 9.45 -10.98 -6.01
CA GLY A 48 8.33 -11.84 -5.66
C GLY A 48 7.67 -11.42 -4.35
N ILE A 49 7.07 -10.24 -4.29
CA ILE A 49 5.88 -10.07 -3.45
C ILE A 49 4.74 -10.58 -4.34
N ASP A 50 4.48 -11.87 -4.20
CA ASP A 50 3.48 -12.64 -4.91
C ASP A 50 2.11 -11.96 -4.85
N GLU A 51 1.52 -11.65 -6.01
CA GLU A 51 0.12 -11.23 -6.11
C GLU A 51 -0.81 -12.26 -5.43
N GLU A 52 -0.41 -13.53 -5.42
CA GLU A 52 -1.01 -14.62 -4.64
C GLU A 52 -0.96 -14.43 -3.11
N GLY A 53 0.10 -13.83 -2.56
CA GLY A 53 0.21 -13.51 -1.13
C GLY A 53 -0.70 -12.33 -0.77
N ARG A 54 -0.86 -11.40 -1.71
CA ARG A 54 -1.82 -10.30 -1.60
C ARG A 54 -3.25 -10.83 -1.65
N GLU A 55 -3.61 -11.73 -2.57
CA GLU A 55 -4.96 -12.28 -2.64
C GLU A 55 -5.32 -13.21 -1.47
N ARG A 56 -4.37 -14.02 -0.97
CA ARG A 56 -4.59 -14.88 0.21
C ARG A 56 -4.85 -14.08 1.50
N PHE A 57 -4.36 -12.84 1.60
CA PHE A 57 -4.70 -11.94 2.72
C PHE A 57 -6.11 -11.32 2.61
N TRP A 58 -6.68 -11.27 1.41
CA TRP A 58 -8.03 -10.73 1.15
C TRP A 58 -9.09 -11.84 0.96
N GLY A 59 -8.70 -13.11 1.11
CA GLY A 59 -9.53 -14.28 0.78
C GLY A 59 -10.03 -15.08 1.99
N GLU A 60 -10.36 -14.45 3.11
CA GLU A 60 -10.95 -15.16 4.25
C GLU A 60 -12.31 -14.56 4.65
N LYS A 61 -13.37 -15.23 4.16
CA LYS A 61 -14.80 -15.14 4.48
C LYS A 61 -15.53 -13.84 4.10
N ASP A 62 -16.02 -13.83 2.86
CA ASP A 62 -17.26 -13.12 2.51
C ASP A 62 -18.43 -13.88 3.16
N ASN A 63 -18.68 -13.60 4.45
CA ASN A 63 -19.92 -13.98 5.10
C ASN A 63 -21.01 -13.04 4.60
N SER A 64 -21.74 -13.54 3.61
CA SER A 64 -23.06 -13.10 3.15
C SER A 64 -23.79 -12.16 4.14
N SER A 65 -24.09 -10.95 3.69
CA SER A 65 -25.00 -9.91 4.26
C SER A 65 -24.51 -8.92 5.33
N GLU A 66 -23.32 -9.07 5.93
CA GLU A 66 -22.81 -8.05 6.86
C GLU A 66 -21.85 -7.08 6.15
N LEU A 67 -22.21 -5.80 6.05
CA LEU A 67 -21.28 -4.77 5.61
C LEU A 67 -20.21 -4.61 6.68
N THR A 68 -19.03 -5.19 6.46
CA THR A 68 -17.92 -5.00 7.40
C THR A 68 -17.55 -3.52 7.48
N VAL A 69 -17.15 -3.04 8.66
CA VAL A 69 -16.74 -1.64 8.88
C VAL A 69 -15.69 -1.18 7.87
N THR A 70 -14.82 -2.10 7.45
CA THR A 70 -13.85 -1.88 6.37
C THR A 70 -14.51 -1.52 5.04
N ARG A 71 -15.52 -2.30 4.60
CA ARG A 71 -16.21 -2.06 3.32
C ARG A 71 -17.00 -0.75 3.35
N MET A 72 -17.63 -0.44 4.48
CA MET A 72 -18.38 0.81 4.65
C MET A 72 -17.46 2.03 4.54
N ILE A 73 -16.31 2.01 5.22
CA ILE A 73 -15.31 3.09 5.13
C ILE A 73 -14.81 3.27 3.70
N VAL A 74 -14.44 2.18 3.03
CA VAL A 74 -13.97 2.24 1.64
C VAL A 74 -15.06 2.79 0.72
N HIS A 75 -16.31 2.38 0.90
CA HIS A 75 -17.44 2.90 0.12
C HIS A 75 -17.64 4.41 0.34
N LEU A 76 -17.70 4.87 1.60
CA LEU A 76 -17.85 6.29 1.95
C LEU A 76 -16.69 7.13 1.39
N ALA A 77 -15.45 6.62 1.49
CA ALA A 77 -14.26 7.28 0.97
C ALA A 77 -14.27 7.36 -0.56
N ALA A 78 -14.56 6.26 -1.26
CA ALA A 78 -14.51 6.19 -2.72
C ALA A 78 -15.62 7.02 -3.39
N THR A 79 -16.81 7.09 -2.78
CA THR A 79 -17.98 7.75 -3.39
C THR A 79 -18.20 9.17 -2.90
N SER A 80 -17.47 9.61 -1.86
CA SER A 80 -17.78 10.84 -1.12
C SER A 80 -19.24 10.92 -0.66
N SER A 81 -19.85 9.76 -0.37
CA SER A 81 -21.26 9.68 0.02
C SER A 81 -21.54 10.49 1.28
N GLU A 82 -22.68 11.17 1.27
CA GLU A 82 -23.21 11.95 2.40
C GLU A 82 -24.32 11.20 3.15
N ASP A 83 -24.42 9.88 2.97
CA ASP A 83 -25.35 9.07 3.74
C ASP A 83 -24.97 9.05 5.22
N TRP A 84 -25.59 9.96 5.97
CA TRP A 84 -25.32 10.14 7.40
C TRP A 84 -25.68 8.91 8.24
N ARG A 85 -26.61 8.06 7.77
CA ARG A 85 -26.91 6.81 8.46
C ARG A 85 -25.70 5.89 8.43
N LEU A 86 -25.12 5.71 7.24
CA LEU A 86 -23.93 4.86 7.07
C LEU A 86 -22.71 5.42 7.81
N VAL A 87 -22.54 6.75 7.80
CA VAL A 87 -21.45 7.42 8.55
C VAL A 87 -21.57 7.16 10.06
N LEU A 88 -22.76 7.29 10.63
CA LEU A 88 -22.98 7.04 12.06
C LEU A 88 -22.87 5.55 12.40
N GLU A 89 -23.35 4.66 11.54
CA GLU A 89 -23.21 3.22 11.71
C GLU A 89 -21.73 2.80 11.76
N VAL A 90 -20.87 3.39 10.92
CA VAL A 90 -19.40 3.20 11.01
C VAL A 90 -18.86 3.63 12.38
N CYS A 91 -19.35 4.74 12.94
CA CYS A 91 -18.92 5.21 14.26
C CYS A 91 -19.35 4.25 15.37
N GLU A 92 -20.58 3.75 15.31
CA GLU A 92 -21.10 2.75 16.26
C GLU A 92 -20.31 1.44 16.18
N LEU A 93 -20.13 0.89 14.97
CA LEU A 93 -19.37 -0.34 14.76
C LEU A 93 -17.92 -0.23 15.22
N ALA A 94 -17.24 0.88 14.89
CA ALA A 94 -15.87 1.13 15.33
C ALA A 94 -15.74 1.27 16.85
N SER A 95 -16.83 1.66 17.52
CA SER A 95 -16.89 1.81 18.98
C SER A 95 -17.28 0.54 19.72
N ALA A 96 -17.88 -0.44 19.02
CA ALA A 96 -18.46 -1.63 19.63
C ALA A 96 -17.41 -2.64 20.12
N THR A 97 -16.35 -2.87 19.33
CA THR A 97 -15.32 -3.87 19.66
C THR A 97 -13.92 -3.42 19.26
N GLY A 98 -12.91 -3.95 19.96
CA GLY A 98 -11.50 -3.69 19.61
C GLY A 98 -11.11 -4.23 18.22
N THR A 99 -11.78 -5.28 17.74
CA THR A 99 -11.58 -5.81 16.38
C THR A 99 -12.08 -4.83 15.33
N ASN A 100 -13.31 -4.34 15.47
CA ASN A 100 -13.88 -3.35 14.56
C ASN A 100 -13.07 -2.06 14.55
N ALA A 101 -12.63 -1.58 15.72
CA ALA A 101 -11.75 -0.42 15.83
C ALA A 101 -10.44 -0.61 15.03
N LYS A 102 -9.78 -1.76 15.17
CA LYS A 102 -8.55 -2.08 14.43
C LYS A 102 -8.79 -2.14 12.92
N GLU A 103 -9.88 -2.73 12.49
CA GLU A 103 -10.25 -2.79 11.08
C GLU A 103 -10.56 -1.41 10.51
N ALA A 104 -11.33 -0.60 11.22
CA ALA A 104 -11.65 0.76 10.84
C ALA A 104 -10.39 1.63 10.67
N VAL A 105 -9.48 1.59 11.65
CA VAL A 105 -8.19 2.30 11.58
C VAL A 105 -7.34 1.80 10.41
N LYS A 106 -7.32 0.48 10.15
CA LYS A 106 -6.59 -0.11 9.02
C LYS A 106 -7.16 0.35 7.68
N ALA A 107 -8.49 0.45 7.56
CA ALA A 107 -9.18 0.93 6.37
C ALA A 107 -8.86 2.42 6.11
N LEU A 108 -9.08 3.28 7.12
CA LEU A 108 -8.75 4.72 7.04
C LEU A 108 -7.29 4.94 6.64
N ARG A 109 -6.36 4.21 7.27
CA ARG A 109 -4.94 4.31 6.96
C ARG A 109 -4.61 3.95 5.51
N ARG A 110 -5.30 2.94 4.95
CA ARG A 110 -5.12 2.53 3.55
C ARG A 110 -5.64 3.62 2.60
N GLU A 111 -6.83 4.14 2.85
CA GLU A 111 -7.42 5.20 2.04
C GLU A 111 -6.55 6.46 2.05
N LEU A 112 -6.11 6.90 3.24
CA LEU A 112 -5.26 8.08 3.37
C LEU A 112 -3.89 7.91 2.70
N LYS A 113 -3.29 6.72 2.73
CA LYS A 113 -1.96 6.49 2.18
C LYS A 113 -1.94 6.24 0.67
N TYR A 114 -2.94 5.56 0.12
CA TYR A 114 -2.86 5.00 -1.23
C TYR A 114 -3.98 5.44 -2.19
N ALA A 115 -5.07 6.03 -1.69
CA ALA A 115 -6.17 6.44 -2.57
C ALA A 115 -5.85 7.73 -3.34
N GLY A 116 -6.68 8.04 -4.33
CA GLY A 116 -6.61 9.30 -5.06
C GLY A 116 -7.01 10.50 -4.20
N PRO A 117 -6.71 11.74 -4.63
CA PRO A 117 -6.93 12.94 -3.83
C PRO A 117 -8.37 13.12 -3.32
N GLU A 118 -9.37 12.82 -4.15
CA GLU A 118 -10.78 12.92 -3.76
C GLU A 118 -11.14 11.95 -2.63
N SER A 119 -10.75 10.68 -2.76
CA SER A 119 -10.96 9.67 -1.72
C SER A 119 -10.17 9.95 -0.46
N GLN A 120 -8.96 10.51 -0.56
CA GLN A 120 -8.18 10.97 0.59
C GLN A 120 -8.90 12.10 1.35
N LEU A 121 -9.50 13.06 0.63
CA LEU A 121 -10.29 14.13 1.25
C LEU A 121 -11.55 13.59 1.94
N SER A 122 -12.25 12.66 1.30
CA SER A 122 -13.41 11.99 1.89
C SER A 122 -13.02 11.18 3.14
N ALA A 123 -11.93 10.41 3.08
CA ALA A 123 -11.40 9.69 4.23
C ALA A 123 -10.96 10.62 5.37
N ALA A 124 -10.37 11.79 5.05
CA ALA A 124 -10.03 12.80 6.05
C ALA A 124 -11.28 13.39 6.73
N ARG A 125 -12.34 13.66 5.96
CA ARG A 125 -13.65 14.08 6.52
C ARG A 125 -14.23 12.99 7.42
N LEU A 126 -14.22 11.74 6.98
CA LEU A 126 -14.73 10.63 7.78
C LEU A 126 -13.94 10.46 9.08
N LEU A 127 -12.61 10.55 9.02
CA LEU A 127 -11.75 10.55 10.21
C LEU A 127 -12.14 11.64 11.21
N GLU A 128 -12.38 12.88 10.73
CA GLU A 128 -12.81 13.97 11.60
C GLU A 128 -14.13 13.67 12.32
N ILE A 129 -15.11 13.12 11.59
CA ILE A 129 -16.41 12.76 12.15
C ILE A 129 -16.23 11.64 13.20
N MET A 130 -15.46 10.61 12.86
CA MET A 130 -15.20 9.48 13.76
C MET A 130 -14.49 9.92 15.04
N LEU A 131 -13.51 10.84 14.97
CA LEU A 131 -12.82 11.38 16.16
C LEU A 131 -13.76 12.04 17.17
N ARG A 132 -14.93 12.53 16.73
CA ARG A 132 -15.93 13.19 17.58
C ARG A 132 -17.02 12.23 18.08
N ASN A 133 -17.31 11.18 17.33
CA ASN A 133 -18.50 10.33 17.53
C ASN A 133 -18.18 8.87 17.92
N THR A 134 -16.91 8.55 18.20
CA THR A 134 -16.50 7.19 18.60
C THR A 134 -16.06 7.11 20.06
N SER A 135 -16.07 5.89 20.60
CA SER A 135 -15.63 5.59 21.96
C SER A 135 -14.10 5.57 22.08
N ASP A 136 -13.61 5.53 23.32
CA ASP A 136 -12.17 5.45 23.62
C ASP A 136 -11.50 4.18 23.06
N ILE A 137 -12.29 3.14 22.74
CA ILE A 137 -11.79 1.93 22.07
C ILE A 137 -11.19 2.30 20.71
N PHE A 138 -11.90 3.11 19.91
CA PHE A 138 -11.39 3.59 18.63
C PHE A 138 -10.27 4.61 18.81
N LEU A 139 -10.43 5.55 19.74
CA LEU A 139 -9.42 6.60 19.99
C LEU A 139 -8.07 6.02 20.42
N THR A 140 -8.07 4.90 21.16
CA THR A 140 -6.85 4.18 21.51
C THR A 140 -6.16 3.59 20.27
N GLN A 141 -6.91 3.04 19.31
CA GLN A 141 -6.34 2.45 18.09
C GLN A 141 -5.82 3.52 17.11
N ILE A 142 -6.57 4.62 16.93
CA ILE A 142 -6.17 5.72 16.02
C ILE A 142 -4.95 6.48 16.56
N SER A 143 -4.73 6.49 17.88
CA SER A 143 -3.55 7.08 18.53
C SER A 143 -2.31 6.19 18.48
N SER A 144 -2.39 5.02 17.81
CA SER A 144 -1.24 4.13 17.67
C SER A 144 -0.12 4.74 16.83
N ARG A 145 1.13 4.47 17.21
CA ARG A 145 2.33 4.89 16.45
C ARG A 145 2.24 4.53 14.98
N LYS A 146 1.76 3.32 14.67
CA LYS A 146 1.58 2.84 13.29
C LYS A 146 0.65 3.73 12.45
N PHE A 147 -0.40 4.28 13.06
CA PHE A 147 -1.30 5.20 12.38
C PHE A 147 -0.65 6.58 12.20
N ILE A 148 -0.05 7.11 13.26
CA ILE A 148 0.61 8.43 13.26
C ILE A 148 1.77 8.46 12.24
N ASP A 149 2.66 7.47 12.25
CA ASP A 149 3.76 7.37 11.29
C ASP A 149 3.25 7.33 9.84
N THR A 150 2.10 6.66 9.60
CA THR A 150 1.48 6.65 8.27
C THR A 150 0.93 8.02 7.89
N LEU A 151 0.33 8.77 8.81
CA LEU A 151 -0.12 10.14 8.53
C LEU A 151 1.05 11.07 8.28
N GLU A 152 2.13 10.94 9.05
CA GLU A 152 3.36 11.71 8.84
C GLU A 152 3.91 11.47 7.42
N ASP A 153 4.04 10.21 7.00
CA ASP A 153 4.44 9.84 5.62
C ASP A 153 3.60 10.59 4.57
N VAL A 154 2.28 10.61 4.74
CA VAL A 154 1.34 11.27 3.82
C VAL A 154 1.55 12.79 3.83
N LEU A 155 1.76 13.39 4.99
CA LEU A 155 1.92 14.84 5.14
C LEU A 155 3.25 15.36 4.57
N ILE A 156 4.35 14.62 4.77
CA ILE A 156 5.68 15.04 4.30
C ILE A 156 5.93 14.68 2.84
N SER A 157 5.21 13.68 2.30
CA SER A 157 5.34 13.24 0.92
C SER A 157 5.08 14.37 -0.08
N SER A 158 6.04 14.61 -0.98
CA SER A 158 5.92 15.56 -2.10
C SER A 158 4.86 15.15 -3.14
N ARG A 159 4.44 13.88 -3.13
CA ARG A 159 3.38 13.35 -4.01
C ARG A 159 1.97 13.65 -3.52
N THR A 160 1.83 14.07 -2.27
CA THR A 160 0.53 14.36 -1.68
C THR A 160 0.03 15.73 -2.15
N SER A 161 -1.21 15.79 -2.65
CA SER A 161 -1.83 17.04 -3.09
C SER A 161 -1.81 18.10 -1.96
N PRO A 162 -1.48 19.37 -2.25
CA PRO A 162 -1.49 20.44 -1.24
C PRO A 162 -2.84 20.59 -0.53
N VAL A 163 -3.96 20.35 -1.23
CA VAL A 163 -5.30 20.42 -0.66
C VAL A 163 -5.54 19.30 0.35
N VAL A 164 -5.11 18.07 0.02
CA VAL A 164 -5.17 16.92 0.94
C VAL A 164 -4.31 17.18 2.17
N ARG A 165 -3.08 17.68 1.98
CA ARG A 165 -2.16 18.00 3.08
C ARG A 165 -2.77 19.03 4.03
N LYS A 166 -3.29 20.15 3.49
CA LYS A 166 -3.97 21.18 4.29
C LYS A 166 -5.11 20.58 5.08
N ARG A 167 -5.97 19.80 4.43
CA ARG A 167 -7.14 19.19 5.08
C ARG A 167 -6.74 18.24 6.22
N LEU A 168 -5.74 17.38 6.00
CA LEU A 168 -5.26 16.48 7.05
C LEU A 168 -4.64 17.23 8.23
N MET A 169 -3.92 18.33 7.98
CA MET A 169 -3.41 19.18 9.06
C MET A 169 -4.55 19.81 9.88
N GLU A 170 -5.63 20.27 9.24
CA GLU A 170 -6.81 20.78 9.95
C GLU A 170 -7.45 19.70 10.84
N VAL A 171 -7.60 18.48 10.30
CA VAL A 171 -8.14 17.35 11.06
C VAL A 171 -7.25 16.99 12.25
N LEU A 172 -5.92 17.00 12.08
CA LEU A 172 -4.99 16.75 13.18
C LEU A 172 -5.00 17.85 14.24
N ALA A 173 -5.06 19.12 13.84
CA ALA A 173 -5.19 20.23 14.77
C ALA A 173 -6.48 20.12 15.60
N ALA A 174 -7.60 19.77 14.95
CA ALA A 174 -8.85 19.51 15.63
C ALA A 174 -8.76 18.28 16.55
N ALA A 175 -8.12 17.20 16.11
CA ALA A 175 -7.92 15.98 16.91
C ALA A 175 -7.11 16.27 18.18
N ALA A 176 -6.01 17.03 18.06
CA ALA A 176 -5.17 17.45 19.18
C ALA A 176 -5.96 18.28 20.20
N PHE A 177 -6.81 19.20 19.73
CA PHE A 177 -7.69 19.98 20.60
C PHE A 177 -8.70 19.07 21.33
N ILE A 178 -9.41 18.20 20.61
CA ILE A 178 -10.41 17.29 21.18
C ILE A 178 -9.78 16.39 22.24
N THR A 179 -8.64 15.77 21.95
CA THR A 179 -7.98 14.87 22.91
C THR A 179 -7.41 15.60 24.12
N SER A 180 -7.00 16.87 23.97
CA SER A 180 -6.55 17.68 25.10
C SER A 180 -7.70 18.15 26.00
N SER A 181 -8.89 18.36 25.43
CA SER A 181 -10.09 18.76 26.16
C SER A 181 -10.77 17.60 26.91
N ARG A 182 -10.45 16.35 26.54
CA ARG A 182 -10.81 15.14 27.30
C ARG A 182 -9.88 15.02 28.50
N THR A 183 -10.17 15.78 29.55
CA THR A 183 -9.57 15.55 30.87
C THR A 183 -10.12 14.23 31.43
N TRP A 184 -9.22 13.29 31.72
CA TRP A 184 -9.51 12.01 32.40
C TRP A 184 -9.94 12.21 33.85
#